data_AF-A0A2P5YIL3-F1
#
_entry.id   AF-A0A2P5YIL3-F1
#
_cell.length_a   1.000
_cell.length_b   1.000
_cell.length_c   1.000
_cell.angle_alpha   90.00
_cell.angle_beta   90.00
_cell.angle_gamma   90.00
#
_symmetry.space_group_name_H-M   'P 1'
#
loop_
_entity.id
_entity.type
_entity.pdbx_description
1 polymer ?
#
loop_
_entity_poly.entity_id
_entity_poly.type
_entity_poly.pdbx_seq_one_letter_code
_entity_poly.pdbx_strand_id
1 'polypeptide(L)'
;MASGAGDWSAEQIDDYETLISTTDVELLKRAWRNEKASPEILPFEEALVKRAKEQIQLMRWTSNSSAEQIDDYETLISTTDVELLKRAWRNEKASPEILPFEEALVKRAKEQIQLMEETVDDFAESGHDPLIASLYQMDLDRAQFLLRSYLRVRLQKIEKFMFHIWKMDTYRNRLSIEEEKFTERCIRDIGKHLEETVLSKLPDNYRSVLKQSIISEEDDMVPEPQLDTFIVAKCERATRPLYLDGSRQSASFDSRQFAILTCL
;
A
#
# COMPACT_ATOMS: atom_id res chain seq x y z
N MET A 1 -6.15 19.32 -70.53
CA MET A 1 -7.04 18.52 -69.67
C MET A 1 -6.36 17.21 -69.36
N ALA A 2 -5.83 17.05 -68.15
CA ALA A 2 -5.59 15.78 -67.47
C ALA A 2 -4.94 16.13 -66.12
N SER A 3 -5.73 16.17 -65.06
CA SER A 3 -5.25 16.19 -63.68
C SER A 3 -5.86 14.96 -63.02
N GLY A 4 -5.03 13.93 -62.85
CA GLY A 4 -5.36 12.77 -62.03
C GLY A 4 -5.14 13.14 -60.57
N ALA A 5 -6.21 13.24 -59.81
CA ALA A 5 -6.16 13.25 -58.35
C ALA A 5 -6.06 11.78 -57.90
N GLY A 6 -4.95 11.43 -57.26
CA GLY A 6 -4.77 10.13 -56.63
C GLY A 6 -5.68 10.00 -55.41
N ASP A 7 -6.46 8.95 -55.42
CA ASP A 7 -7.28 8.44 -54.33
C ASP A 7 -6.34 7.90 -53.23
N TRP A 8 -6.28 8.60 -52.10
CA TRP A 8 -5.60 8.11 -50.89
C TRP A 8 -6.68 7.47 -50.02
N SER A 9 -6.71 6.14 -50.01
CA SER A 9 -7.71 5.34 -49.30
C SER A 9 -7.56 5.48 -47.78
N ALA A 10 -8.71 5.57 -47.10
CA ALA A 10 -8.83 5.70 -45.63
C ALA A 10 -8.27 4.49 -44.84
N GLU A 11 -8.01 3.36 -45.50
CA GLU A 11 -7.49 2.13 -44.86
C GLU A 11 -6.02 2.25 -44.44
N GLN A 12 -5.26 3.20 -45.00
CA GLN A 12 -3.82 3.31 -44.74
C GLN A 12 -3.46 4.20 -43.55
N ILE A 13 -4.44 4.90 -42.98
CA ILE A 13 -4.27 5.84 -41.85
C ILE A 13 -4.40 5.09 -40.50
N ASP A 14 -5.32 4.12 -40.42
CA ASP A 14 -5.59 3.37 -39.17
C ASP A 14 -4.41 2.50 -38.73
N ASP A 15 -3.66 1.93 -39.67
CA ASP A 15 -2.45 1.13 -39.41
C ASP A 15 -1.29 2.00 -38.87
N TYR A 16 -1.20 3.27 -39.27
CA TYR A 16 -0.13 4.16 -38.83
C TYR A 16 -0.37 4.67 -37.40
N GLU A 17 -1.63 4.94 -37.03
CA GLU A 17 -1.99 5.35 -35.67
C GLU A 17 -1.83 4.22 -34.64
N THR A 18 -2.18 2.98 -35.02
CA THR A 18 -1.94 1.79 -34.17
C THR A 18 -0.45 1.48 -34.01
N LEU A 19 0.38 1.67 -35.04
CA LEU A 19 1.85 1.56 -34.96
C LEU A 19 2.49 2.63 -34.06
N ILE A 20 1.93 3.84 -34.00
CA ILE A 20 2.40 4.92 -33.11
C ILE A 20 2.02 4.66 -31.64
N SER A 21 0.82 4.12 -31.39
CA SER A 21 0.34 3.83 -30.03
C SER A 21 1.17 2.75 -29.31
N THR A 22 1.57 1.70 -30.05
CA THR A 22 2.36 0.59 -29.53
C THR A 22 3.80 0.98 -29.24
N THR A 23 4.38 1.88 -30.05
CA THR A 23 5.76 2.34 -29.89
C THR A 23 5.97 3.24 -28.67
N ASP A 24 5.07 4.19 -28.38
CA ASP A 24 5.23 5.09 -27.23
C ASP A 24 5.13 4.34 -25.88
N VAL A 25 4.32 3.28 -25.79
CA VAL A 25 4.24 2.46 -24.57
C VAL A 25 5.43 1.53 -24.41
N GLU A 26 5.97 0.96 -25.49
CA GLU A 26 7.23 0.23 -25.42
C GLU A 26 8.40 1.12 -25.01
N LEU A 27 8.42 2.37 -25.47
CA LEU A 27 9.39 3.37 -25.06
C LEU A 27 9.25 3.72 -23.57
N LEU A 28 8.02 3.87 -23.04
CA LEU A 28 7.79 4.06 -21.61
C LEU A 28 8.24 2.85 -20.77
N LYS A 29 7.90 1.64 -21.20
CA LYS A 29 8.36 0.41 -20.54
C LYS A 29 9.88 0.31 -20.53
N ARG A 30 10.54 0.69 -21.63
CA ARG A 30 12.00 0.73 -21.75
C ARG A 30 12.62 1.80 -20.86
N ALA A 31 12.06 3.01 -20.83
CA ALA A 31 12.51 4.09 -19.98
C ALA A 31 12.42 3.71 -18.49
N TRP A 32 11.31 3.11 -18.07
CA TRP A 32 11.12 2.62 -16.70
C TRP A 32 12.10 1.51 -16.32
N ARG A 33 12.33 0.54 -17.22
CA ARG A 33 13.35 -0.52 -17.01
C ARG A 33 14.75 0.06 -16.87
N ASN A 34 15.09 1.07 -17.67
CA ASN A 34 16.37 1.74 -17.62
C ASN A 34 16.54 2.56 -16.34
N GLU A 35 15.50 3.28 -15.89
CA GLU A 35 15.49 4.02 -14.63
C GLU A 35 15.70 3.08 -13.43
N LYS A 36 15.06 1.91 -13.45
CA LYS A 36 15.23 0.86 -12.42
C LYS A 36 16.64 0.28 -12.35
N ALA A 37 17.35 0.24 -13.46
CA ALA A 37 18.70 -0.34 -13.56
C ALA A 37 19.82 0.71 -13.43
N SER A 38 19.48 2.00 -13.47
CA SER A 38 20.46 3.09 -13.46
C SER A 38 20.85 3.45 -12.01
N PRO A 39 22.16 3.58 -11.71
CA PRO A 39 22.62 4.12 -10.43
C PRO A 39 22.41 5.65 -10.31
N GLU A 40 22.04 6.33 -11.39
CA GLU A 40 21.80 7.78 -11.46
C GLU A 40 20.39 8.11 -11.98
N ILE A 41 19.84 9.24 -11.54
CA ILE A 41 18.52 9.74 -11.99
C ILE A 41 18.65 10.20 -13.45
N LEU A 42 17.94 9.52 -14.34
CA LEU A 42 17.92 9.82 -15.77
C LEU A 42 17.09 11.08 -16.08
N PRO A 43 17.37 11.77 -17.21
CA PRO A 43 16.58 12.92 -17.65
C PRO A 43 15.12 12.55 -17.89
N PHE A 44 14.20 13.38 -17.42
CA PHE A 44 12.77 13.18 -17.60
C PHE A 44 12.35 13.40 -19.06
N GLU A 45 11.84 12.36 -19.73
CA GLU A 45 11.35 12.45 -21.11
C GLU A 45 9.94 13.05 -21.18
N GLU A 46 9.85 14.37 -20.99
CA GLU A 46 8.58 15.10 -20.96
C GLU A 46 7.73 14.91 -22.22
N ALA A 47 8.37 14.85 -23.39
CA ALA A 47 7.69 14.67 -24.66
C ALA A 47 7.02 13.29 -24.79
N LEU A 48 7.69 12.22 -24.34
CA LEU A 48 7.16 10.85 -24.36
C LEU A 48 5.98 10.72 -23.41
N VAL A 49 6.13 11.22 -22.18
CA VAL A 49 5.07 11.19 -21.15
C VAL A 49 3.85 12.00 -21.60
N LYS A 50 4.07 13.14 -22.26
CA LYS A 50 2.98 13.98 -22.77
C LYS A 50 2.17 13.28 -23.87
N ARG A 51 2.83 12.69 -24.87
CA ARG A 51 2.16 11.94 -25.93
C ARG A 51 1.39 10.74 -25.39
N ALA A 52 2.00 9.96 -24.49
CA ALA A 52 1.32 8.83 -23.87
C ALA A 52 0.08 9.25 -23.06
N LYS A 53 0.14 10.38 -22.34
CA LYS A 53 -1.04 10.94 -21.64
C LYS A 53 -2.15 11.35 -22.60
N GLU A 54 -1.81 12.01 -23.70
CA GLU A 54 -2.77 12.42 -24.72
C GLU A 54 -3.43 11.20 -25.37
N GLN A 55 -2.67 10.14 -25.65
CA GLN A 55 -3.19 8.86 -26.16
C GLN A 55 -4.17 8.20 -25.18
N ILE A 56 -3.81 8.11 -23.89
CA ILE A 56 -4.70 7.57 -22.85
C ILE A 56 -6.00 8.38 -22.76
N GLN A 57 -5.90 9.70 -22.88
CA GLN A 57 -7.05 10.59 -22.80
C GLN A 57 -7.98 10.47 -24.01
N LEU A 58 -7.43 10.22 -25.20
CA LEU A 58 -8.20 9.96 -26.42
C LEU A 58 -8.91 8.60 -26.35
N MET A 59 -8.23 7.53 -25.91
CA MET A 59 -8.86 6.21 -25.68
C MET A 59 -9.99 6.27 -24.66
N ARG A 60 -9.84 7.05 -23.59
CA ARG A 60 -10.88 7.20 -22.57
C ARG A 60 -12.14 7.87 -23.11
N TRP A 61 -11.99 8.73 -24.13
CA TRP A 61 -13.11 9.42 -24.77
C TRP A 61 -13.86 8.52 -25.76
N THR A 62 -13.16 7.59 -26.43
CA THR A 62 -13.76 6.63 -27.36
C THR A 62 -14.49 5.48 -26.66
N SER A 63 -14.00 5.01 -25.51
CA SER A 63 -14.66 3.96 -24.72
C SER A 63 -15.95 4.41 -24.02
N ASN A 64 -16.22 5.71 -23.92
CA ASN A 64 -17.36 6.26 -23.20
C ASN A 64 -18.69 6.19 -23.98
N SER A 65 -18.73 5.50 -25.13
CA SER A 65 -19.89 5.46 -26.03
C SER A 65 -20.71 4.16 -25.98
N SER A 66 -20.33 3.13 -25.21
CA SER A 66 -21.02 1.81 -25.30
C SER A 66 -21.18 0.98 -24.00
N ALA A 67 -20.73 1.42 -22.81
CA ALA A 67 -20.71 0.57 -21.60
C ALA A 67 -21.21 1.23 -20.29
N GLU A 68 -22.11 2.21 -20.35
CA GLU A 68 -22.39 3.13 -19.22
C GLU A 68 -23.21 2.59 -18.01
N GLN A 69 -23.51 1.30 -17.84
CA GLN A 69 -24.41 0.87 -16.73
C GLN A 69 -23.96 -0.24 -15.78
N ILE A 70 -22.94 -1.03 -16.08
CA ILE A 70 -22.47 -2.10 -15.18
C ILE A 70 -21.08 -1.79 -14.61
N ASP A 71 -20.20 -1.14 -15.39
CA ASP A 71 -18.84 -0.79 -14.97
C ASP A 71 -18.77 0.25 -13.84
N ASP A 72 -19.71 1.20 -13.79
CA ASP A 72 -19.62 2.31 -12.84
C ASP A 72 -19.79 1.87 -11.38
N TYR A 73 -20.65 0.89 -11.10
CA TYR A 73 -20.89 0.42 -9.72
C TYR A 73 -19.73 -0.42 -9.16
N GLU A 74 -19.17 -1.31 -9.98
CA GLU A 74 -18.05 -2.17 -9.59
C GLU A 74 -16.73 -1.38 -9.51
N THR A 75 -16.56 -0.39 -10.40
CA THR A 75 -15.47 0.59 -10.33
C THR A 75 -15.60 1.52 -9.11
N LEU A 76 -16.82 1.94 -8.73
CA LEU A 76 -17.05 2.74 -7.52
C LEU A 76 -16.75 1.98 -6.22
N ILE A 77 -17.06 0.68 -6.16
CA ILE A 77 -16.79 -0.15 -4.96
C ILE A 77 -15.29 -0.45 -4.84
N SER A 78 -14.65 -0.85 -5.94
CA SER A 78 -13.21 -1.12 -5.97
C SER A 78 -12.38 0.12 -5.68
N THR A 79 -12.77 1.30 -6.18
CA THR A 79 -12.12 2.57 -5.82
C THR A 79 -12.25 2.89 -4.33
N THR A 80 -13.39 2.58 -3.72
CA THR A 80 -13.63 2.81 -2.28
C THR A 80 -12.74 1.93 -1.40
N ASP A 81 -12.67 0.62 -1.66
CA ASP A 81 -11.86 -0.30 -0.83
C ASP A 81 -10.36 -0.02 -0.98
N VAL A 82 -9.89 0.37 -2.17
CA VAL A 82 -8.49 0.80 -2.38
C VAL A 82 -8.17 2.06 -1.57
N GLU A 83 -9.10 3.02 -1.50
CA GLU A 83 -8.92 4.23 -0.67
C GLU A 83 -8.91 3.92 0.83
N LEU A 84 -9.80 3.04 1.28
CA LEU A 84 -9.83 2.55 2.66
C LEU A 84 -8.51 1.84 3.01
N LEU A 85 -7.99 1.00 2.10
CA LEU A 85 -6.73 0.31 2.31
C LEU A 85 -5.53 1.28 2.33
N LYS A 86 -5.52 2.30 1.47
CA LYS A 86 -4.51 3.38 1.51
C LYS A 86 -4.56 4.14 2.83
N ARG A 87 -5.75 4.36 3.38
CA ARG A 87 -5.92 5.00 4.70
C ARG A 87 -5.39 4.11 5.81
N ALA A 88 -5.82 2.84 5.87
CA ALA A 88 -5.34 1.87 6.85
C ALA A 88 -3.81 1.74 6.81
N TRP A 89 -3.23 1.65 5.61
CA TRP A 89 -1.79 1.61 5.40
C TRP A 89 -1.05 2.85 5.92
N ARG A 90 -1.55 4.06 5.62
CA ARG A 90 -0.92 5.30 6.12
C ARG A 90 -1.02 5.41 7.63
N ASN A 91 -2.18 5.08 8.19
CA ASN A 91 -2.40 5.12 9.64
C ASN A 91 -1.50 4.11 10.35
N GLU A 92 -1.39 2.90 9.82
CA GLU A 92 -0.50 1.87 10.37
C GLU A 92 0.95 2.33 10.30
N LYS A 93 1.41 2.93 9.20
CA LYS A 93 2.79 3.46 9.12
C LYS A 93 3.07 4.61 10.08
N ALA A 94 2.08 5.47 10.33
CA ALA A 94 2.26 6.65 11.17
C ALA A 94 2.11 6.35 12.67
N SER A 95 1.34 5.32 13.04
CA SER A 95 1.07 4.99 14.44
C SER A 95 2.28 4.29 15.09
N PRO A 96 2.68 4.66 16.32
CA PRO A 96 3.73 3.95 17.07
C PRO A 96 3.29 2.57 17.57
N GLU A 97 1.99 2.39 17.84
CA GLU A 97 1.38 1.15 18.31
C GLU A 97 0.75 0.33 17.16
N ILE A 98 0.41 -0.93 17.41
CA ILE A 98 -0.31 -1.75 16.44
C ILE A 98 -1.80 -1.37 16.43
N LEU A 99 -2.34 -1.06 15.25
CA LEU A 99 -3.76 -0.73 15.08
C LEU A 99 -4.62 -2.00 14.92
N PRO A 100 -5.96 -1.91 15.06
CA PRO A 100 -6.86 -3.02 14.77
C PRO A 100 -6.67 -3.57 13.34
N PHE A 101 -6.66 -4.90 13.21
CA PHE A 101 -6.59 -5.55 11.91
C PHE A 101 -7.91 -5.36 11.14
N GLU A 102 -7.81 -4.84 9.92
CA GLU A 102 -8.97 -4.60 9.05
C GLU A 102 -9.35 -5.86 8.28
N GLU A 103 -9.78 -6.93 8.97
CA GLU A 103 -9.97 -8.27 8.40
C GLU A 103 -10.92 -8.27 7.19
N ALA A 104 -12.08 -7.63 7.33
CA ALA A 104 -13.07 -7.57 6.26
C ALA A 104 -12.54 -6.83 5.02
N LEU A 105 -11.80 -5.74 5.22
CA LEU A 105 -11.20 -4.96 4.12
C LEU A 105 -10.08 -5.74 3.42
N VAL A 106 -9.20 -6.37 4.20
CA VAL A 106 -8.11 -7.20 3.66
C VAL A 106 -8.66 -8.38 2.87
N LYS A 107 -9.73 -9.01 3.37
CA LYS A 107 -10.40 -10.11 2.67
C LYS A 107 -10.94 -9.66 1.32
N ARG A 108 -11.74 -8.59 1.29
CA ARG A 108 -12.27 -8.04 0.03
C ARG A 108 -11.17 -7.60 -0.93
N ALA A 109 -10.12 -6.95 -0.42
CA ALA A 109 -8.98 -6.54 -1.25
C ALA A 109 -8.24 -7.74 -1.87
N LYS A 110 -8.11 -8.87 -1.15
CA LYS A 110 -7.55 -10.11 -1.71
C LYS A 110 -8.43 -10.69 -2.80
N GLU A 111 -9.74 -10.76 -2.58
CA GLU A 111 -10.72 -11.26 -3.56
C GLU A 111 -10.70 -10.41 -4.83
N GLN A 112 -10.64 -9.08 -4.70
CA GLN A 112 -10.53 -8.16 -5.83
C GLN A 112 -9.21 -8.29 -6.60
N ILE A 113 -8.09 -8.45 -5.89
CA ILE A 113 -6.79 -8.69 -6.54
C ILE A 113 -6.83 -10.02 -7.32
N GLN A 114 -7.42 -11.07 -6.74
CA GLN A 114 -7.54 -12.36 -7.42
C GLN A 114 -8.39 -12.26 -8.70
N LEU A 115 -9.51 -11.53 -8.66
CA LEU A 115 -10.32 -11.29 -9.86
C LEU A 115 -9.54 -10.52 -10.94
N MET A 116 -8.77 -9.51 -10.53
CA MET A 116 -7.90 -8.77 -11.45
C MET A 116 -6.79 -9.64 -12.05
N GLU A 117 -6.25 -10.59 -11.28
CA GLU A 117 -5.27 -11.57 -11.77
C GLU A 117 -5.88 -12.43 -12.89
N GLU A 118 -7.06 -13.01 -12.65
CA GLU A 118 -7.79 -13.80 -13.64
C GLU A 118 -8.11 -12.97 -14.91
N THR A 119 -8.53 -11.72 -14.73
CA THR A 119 -8.84 -10.81 -15.84
C THR A 119 -7.60 -10.48 -16.69
N VAL A 120 -6.44 -10.28 -16.05
CA VAL A 120 -5.18 -10.01 -16.76
C VAL A 120 -4.70 -11.23 -17.54
N ASP A 121 -4.86 -12.43 -16.97
CA ASP A 121 -4.55 -13.68 -17.66
C ASP A 121 -5.46 -13.89 -18.89
N ASP A 122 -6.76 -13.63 -18.75
CA ASP A 122 -7.71 -13.66 -19.86
C ASP A 122 -7.34 -12.66 -20.97
N PHE A 123 -6.93 -11.43 -20.60
CA PHE A 123 -6.45 -10.41 -21.54
C PHE A 123 -5.20 -10.87 -22.31
N ALA A 124 -4.33 -11.65 -21.68
CA ALA A 124 -3.13 -12.18 -22.31
C ALA A 124 -3.44 -13.32 -23.30
N GLU A 125 -4.45 -14.15 -23.01
CA GLU A 125 -4.83 -15.29 -23.86
C GLU A 125 -5.70 -14.90 -25.06
N SER A 126 -6.61 -13.93 -24.88
CA SER A 126 -7.62 -13.55 -25.88
C SER A 126 -7.13 -12.58 -26.95
N GLY A 127 -5.88 -12.11 -26.87
CA GLY A 127 -5.27 -11.23 -27.89
C GLY A 127 -5.83 -9.81 -27.90
N HIS A 128 -6.33 -9.32 -26.75
CA HIS A 128 -6.70 -7.93 -26.57
C HIS A 128 -5.51 -6.97 -26.78
N ASP A 129 -5.80 -5.68 -26.96
CA ASP A 129 -4.78 -4.63 -27.18
C ASP A 129 -3.66 -4.73 -26.10
N PRO A 130 -2.39 -4.92 -26.51
CA PRO A 130 -1.25 -5.00 -25.60
C PRO A 130 -1.13 -3.80 -24.64
N LEU A 131 -1.67 -2.65 -25.03
CA LEU A 131 -1.68 -1.44 -24.20
C LEU A 131 -2.64 -1.59 -23.02
N ILE A 132 -3.84 -2.11 -23.26
CA ILE A 132 -4.89 -2.32 -22.25
C ILE A 132 -4.43 -3.38 -21.25
N ALA A 133 -3.93 -4.52 -21.74
CA ALA A 133 -3.38 -5.58 -20.87
C ALA A 133 -2.24 -5.04 -19.98
N SER A 134 -1.38 -4.20 -20.54
CA SER A 134 -0.30 -3.56 -19.77
C SER A 134 -0.81 -2.61 -18.68
N LEU A 135 -1.91 -1.90 -18.92
CA LEU A 135 -2.49 -0.99 -17.95
C LEU A 135 -3.06 -1.75 -16.74
N TYR A 136 -3.82 -2.81 -17.01
CA TYR A 136 -4.36 -3.68 -15.96
C TYR A 136 -3.25 -4.35 -15.13
N GLN A 137 -2.18 -4.83 -15.77
CA GLN A 137 -1.02 -5.36 -15.05
C GLN A 137 -0.39 -4.33 -14.11
N MET A 138 -0.21 -3.08 -14.56
CA MET A 138 0.36 -2.02 -13.71
C MET A 138 -0.53 -1.71 -12.50
N ASP A 139 -1.84 -1.67 -12.67
CA ASP A 139 -2.76 -1.39 -11.58
C ASP A 139 -2.86 -2.56 -10.59
N LEU A 140 -2.79 -3.80 -11.09
CA LEU A 140 -2.66 -5.01 -10.29
C LEU A 140 -1.38 -4.99 -9.45
N ASP A 141 -0.22 -4.67 -10.06
CA ASP A 141 1.06 -4.55 -9.34
C ASP A 141 0.97 -3.50 -8.22
N ARG A 142 0.28 -2.38 -8.46
CA ARG A 142 0.07 -1.31 -7.46
C ARG A 142 -0.83 -1.78 -6.32
N ALA A 143 -1.91 -2.51 -6.61
CA ALA A 143 -2.81 -3.06 -5.61
C ALA A 143 -2.12 -4.11 -4.74
N GLN A 144 -1.40 -5.06 -5.36
CA GLN A 144 -0.59 -6.05 -4.66
C GLN A 144 0.49 -5.39 -3.79
N PHE A 145 1.19 -4.38 -4.30
CA PHE A 145 2.18 -3.64 -3.52
C PHE A 145 1.55 -3.00 -2.28
N LEU A 146 0.39 -2.34 -2.43
CA LEU A 146 -0.29 -1.68 -1.32
C LEU A 146 -0.66 -2.69 -0.22
N LEU A 147 -1.30 -3.79 -0.58
CA LEU A 147 -1.70 -4.84 0.36
C LEU A 147 -0.47 -5.46 1.05
N ARG A 148 0.56 -5.83 0.27
CA ARG A 148 1.80 -6.40 0.81
C ARG A 148 2.52 -5.42 1.73
N SER A 149 2.53 -4.13 1.39
CA SER A 149 3.15 -3.10 2.21
C SER A 149 2.42 -2.91 3.53
N TYR A 150 1.09 -2.92 3.55
CA TYR A 150 0.28 -2.89 4.77
C TYR A 150 0.61 -4.06 5.70
N LEU A 151 0.53 -5.29 5.19
CA LEU A 151 0.81 -6.49 5.99
C LEU A 151 2.26 -6.51 6.50
N ARG A 152 3.23 -6.09 5.67
CA ARG A 152 4.65 -6.05 6.08
C ARG A 152 4.91 -5.06 7.22
N VAL A 153 4.31 -3.87 7.18
CA VAL A 153 4.45 -2.87 8.25
C VAL A 153 3.92 -3.43 9.57
N ARG A 154 2.77 -4.12 9.53
CA ARG A 154 2.19 -4.77 10.70
C ARG A 154 3.11 -5.85 11.27
N LEU A 155 3.63 -6.74 10.42
CA LEU A 155 4.57 -7.79 10.85
C LEU A 155 5.83 -7.20 11.50
N GLN A 156 6.37 -6.10 10.97
CA GLN A 156 7.52 -5.41 11.57
C GLN A 156 7.22 -4.86 12.97
N LYS A 157 6.02 -4.31 13.19
CA LYS A 157 5.60 -3.86 14.52
C LYS A 157 5.39 -5.01 15.48
N ILE A 158 4.79 -6.10 15.00
CA ILE A 158 4.57 -7.31 15.78
C ILE A 158 5.91 -7.90 16.23
N GLU A 159 6.87 -8.03 15.33
CA GLU A 159 8.21 -8.54 15.65
C GLU A 159 8.93 -7.65 16.68
N LYS A 160 8.78 -6.32 16.56
CA LYS A 160 9.38 -5.36 17.48
C LYS A 160 8.77 -5.40 18.89
N PHE A 161 7.46 -5.58 19.00
CA PHE A 161 6.70 -5.45 20.25
C PHE A 161 6.03 -6.77 20.68
N MET A 162 6.54 -7.92 20.22
CA MET A 162 5.89 -9.23 20.38
C MET A 162 5.53 -9.58 21.84
N PHE A 163 6.44 -9.36 22.79
CA PHE A 163 6.19 -9.67 24.20
C PHE A 163 5.13 -8.75 24.82
N HIS A 164 5.17 -7.45 24.48
CA HIS A 164 4.18 -6.47 24.93
C HIS A 164 2.78 -6.79 24.36
N ILE A 165 2.71 -7.08 23.06
CA ILE A 165 1.46 -7.45 22.38
C ILE A 165 0.88 -8.74 22.95
N TRP A 166 1.72 -9.74 23.27
CA TRP A 166 1.27 -11.01 23.81
C TRP A 166 0.75 -10.92 25.25
N LYS A 167 1.35 -10.03 26.05
CA LYS A 167 0.97 -9.81 27.45
C LYS A 167 -0.39 -9.12 27.59
N MET A 168 -0.76 -8.26 26.65
CA MET A 168 -1.94 -7.41 26.72
C MET A 168 -3.03 -7.86 25.75
N ASP A 169 -4.16 -8.34 26.30
CA ASP A 169 -5.31 -8.81 25.49
C ASP A 169 -5.86 -7.73 24.54
N THR A 170 -5.75 -6.46 24.92
CA THR A 170 -6.18 -5.32 24.08
C THR A 170 -5.44 -5.27 22.74
N TYR A 171 -4.14 -5.58 22.73
CA TYR A 171 -3.33 -5.61 21.51
C TYR A 171 -3.43 -6.96 20.81
N ARG A 172 -3.54 -8.06 21.55
CA ARG A 172 -3.75 -9.39 20.98
C ARG A 172 -5.04 -9.46 20.16
N ASN A 173 -6.12 -8.84 20.64
CA ASN A 173 -7.41 -8.75 19.93
C ASN A 173 -7.35 -7.87 18.66
N ARG A 174 -6.26 -7.13 18.43
CA ARG A 174 -6.04 -6.33 17.20
C ARG A 174 -5.33 -7.12 16.09
N LEU A 175 -4.94 -8.38 16.34
CA LEU A 175 -4.22 -9.22 15.39
C LEU A 175 -5.17 -10.08 14.55
N SER A 176 -4.75 -10.41 13.34
CA SER A 176 -5.34 -11.53 12.59
C SER A 176 -4.97 -12.87 13.23
N ILE A 177 -5.74 -13.92 12.94
CA ILE A 177 -5.44 -15.30 13.38
C ILE A 177 -4.04 -15.75 12.91
N GLU A 178 -3.65 -15.37 11.69
CA GLU A 178 -2.33 -15.69 11.15
C GLU A 178 -1.21 -14.87 11.82
N GLU A 179 -1.50 -13.62 12.18
CA GLU A 179 -0.58 -12.73 12.90
C GLU A 179 -0.37 -13.22 14.33
N GLU A 180 -1.42 -13.70 15.00
CA GLU A 180 -1.32 -14.31 16.33
C GLU A 180 -0.44 -15.56 16.30
N LYS A 181 -0.67 -16.47 15.34
CA LYS A 181 0.18 -17.65 15.13
C LYS A 181 1.63 -17.27 14.81
N PHE A 182 1.84 -16.19 14.06
CA PHE A 182 3.18 -15.69 13.79
C PHE A 182 3.86 -15.18 15.07
N THR A 183 3.14 -14.41 15.88
CA THR A 183 3.63 -13.86 17.16
C THR A 183 4.03 -14.97 18.12
N GLU A 184 3.19 -15.98 18.28
CA GLU A 184 3.47 -17.15 19.14
C GLU A 184 4.76 -17.87 18.70
N ARG A 185 4.93 -18.09 17.38
CA ARG A 185 6.14 -18.70 16.84
C ARG A 185 7.38 -17.86 17.10
N CYS A 186 7.32 -16.54 16.84
CA CYS A 186 8.44 -15.63 17.09
C CYS A 186 8.88 -15.64 18.55
N ILE A 187 7.93 -15.57 19.49
CA ILE A 187 8.21 -15.61 20.92
C ILE A 187 8.91 -16.92 21.31
N ARG A 188 8.39 -18.05 20.82
CA ARG A 188 8.96 -19.37 21.09
C ARG A 188 10.37 -19.50 20.53
N ASP A 189 10.56 -19.10 19.27
CA ASP A 189 11.82 -19.31 18.55
C ASP A 189 12.92 -18.40 19.12
N ILE A 190 12.60 -17.14 19.45
CA ILE A 190 13.52 -16.22 20.11
C ILE A 190 13.81 -16.67 21.55
N GLY A 191 12.79 -17.08 22.31
CA GLY A 191 12.97 -17.59 23.67
C GLY A 191 13.90 -18.80 23.70
N LYS A 192 13.67 -19.78 22.80
CA LYS A 192 14.54 -20.96 22.67
C LYS A 192 15.97 -20.58 22.28
N HIS A 193 16.13 -19.69 21.30
CA HIS A 193 17.46 -19.25 20.85
C HIS A 193 18.26 -18.57 21.98
N LEU A 194 17.61 -17.67 22.73
CA LEU A 194 18.25 -16.98 23.85
C LEU A 194 18.61 -17.94 25.00
N GLU A 195 17.72 -18.91 25.29
CA GLU A 195 17.94 -19.94 26.30
C GLU A 195 19.18 -20.79 26.00
N GLU A 196 19.26 -21.31 24.78
CA GLU A 196 20.36 -22.17 24.32
C GLU A 196 21.69 -21.40 24.19
N THR A 197 21.64 -20.15 23.78
CA THR A 197 22.86 -19.39 23.46
C THR A 197 23.48 -18.74 24.69
N VAL A 198 22.66 -18.09 25.53
CA VAL A 198 23.13 -17.20 26.61
C VAL A 198 22.50 -17.53 27.97
N LEU A 199 21.18 -17.62 28.08
CA LEU A 199 20.51 -17.60 29.40
C LEU A 199 20.84 -18.83 30.25
N SER A 200 20.96 -20.01 29.64
CA SER A 200 21.38 -21.23 30.35
C SER A 200 22.77 -21.14 30.98
N LYS A 201 23.63 -20.24 30.47
CA LYS A 201 25.00 -20.00 30.98
C LYS A 201 25.05 -18.91 32.04
N LEU A 202 23.97 -18.15 32.22
CA LEU A 202 23.89 -17.10 33.22
C LEU A 202 23.52 -17.66 34.61
N PRO A 203 23.92 -16.98 35.70
CA PRO A 203 23.41 -17.27 37.03
C PRO A 203 21.88 -17.20 37.08
N ASP A 204 21.26 -17.97 37.98
CA ASP A 204 19.79 -18.09 38.08
C ASP A 204 19.07 -16.74 38.13
N ASN A 205 19.72 -15.74 38.73
CA ASN A 205 19.20 -14.37 38.87
C ASN A 205 18.95 -13.62 37.55
N TYR A 206 19.53 -14.09 36.44
CA TYR A 206 19.57 -13.40 35.14
C TYR A 206 19.09 -14.28 33.97
N ARG A 207 18.42 -15.39 34.24
CA ARG A 207 17.96 -16.33 33.19
C ARG A 207 16.65 -15.91 32.51
N SER A 208 16.01 -14.84 32.96
CA SER A 208 14.75 -14.38 32.36
C SER A 208 14.99 -13.65 31.03
N VAL A 209 14.13 -13.91 30.05
CA VAL A 209 14.07 -13.11 28.79
C VAL A 209 13.39 -11.76 29.03
N LEU A 210 12.45 -11.70 29.99
CA LEU A 210 11.55 -10.56 30.17
C LEU A 210 12.03 -9.57 31.24
N LYS A 211 12.93 -10.02 32.13
CA LYS A 211 13.36 -9.27 33.30
C LYS A 211 14.86 -9.15 33.34
N GLN A 212 15.37 -7.99 33.72
CA GLN A 212 16.80 -7.77 33.92
C GLN A 212 17.34 -8.58 35.10
N SER A 213 16.55 -8.73 36.17
CA SER A 213 16.90 -9.54 37.33
C SER A 213 15.68 -10.10 38.06
N ILE A 214 15.85 -11.07 38.96
CA ILE A 214 14.78 -11.59 39.83
C ILE A 214 14.16 -10.51 40.73
N ILE A 215 14.91 -9.45 41.07
CA ILE A 215 14.43 -8.38 41.95
C ILE A 215 13.46 -7.44 41.21
N SER A 216 13.49 -7.43 39.87
CA SER A 216 12.62 -6.61 39.03
C SER A 216 11.18 -7.11 39.15
N GLU A 217 10.30 -6.26 39.67
CA GLU A 217 8.88 -6.59 39.84
C GLU A 217 8.18 -6.69 38.48
N GLU A 218 8.52 -5.78 37.57
CA GLU A 218 7.96 -5.67 36.22
C GLU A 218 8.87 -6.30 35.14
N ASP A 219 8.30 -6.47 33.94
CA ASP A 219 9.01 -6.99 32.77
C ASP A 219 9.79 -5.86 32.07
N ASP A 220 10.82 -5.37 32.75
CA ASP A 220 11.63 -4.19 32.37
C ASP A 220 12.48 -4.35 31.11
N MET A 221 12.60 -5.57 30.56
CA MET A 221 13.30 -5.85 29.31
C MET A 221 12.38 -5.95 28.09
N VAL A 222 11.07 -5.74 28.27
CA VAL A 222 10.09 -5.79 27.18
C VAL A 222 9.97 -4.40 26.53
N PRO A 223 10.27 -4.25 25.23
CA PRO A 223 10.10 -2.99 24.54
C PRO A 223 8.61 -2.67 24.36
N GLU A 224 8.23 -1.43 24.67
CA GLU A 224 6.86 -0.93 24.53
C GLU A 224 6.78 0.19 23.47
N PRO A 225 5.62 0.34 22.80
CA PRO A 225 5.40 1.45 21.88
C PRO A 225 5.32 2.78 22.65
N GLN A 226 6.08 3.78 22.19
CA GLN A 226 6.07 5.12 22.78
C GLN A 226 4.84 5.90 22.30
N LEU A 227 3.78 5.94 23.11
CA LEU A 227 2.53 6.61 22.77
C LEU A 227 2.68 8.15 22.69
N ASP A 228 3.54 8.73 23.52
CA ASP A 228 3.87 10.17 23.51
C ASP A 228 4.69 10.64 22.28
N THR A 229 4.81 9.79 21.26
CA THR A 229 5.47 10.16 20.00
C THR A 229 4.59 11.09 19.18
N PHE A 230 5.22 12.14 18.63
CA PHE A 230 4.56 13.05 17.70
C PHE A 230 4.25 12.37 16.36
N ILE A 231 2.98 12.44 15.95
CA ILE A 231 2.46 11.98 14.66
C ILE A 231 1.94 13.16 13.84
N VAL A 232 2.05 13.06 12.51
CA VAL A 232 1.40 14.01 11.60
C VAL A 232 -0.01 13.50 11.30
N ALA A 233 -1.01 14.24 11.76
CA ALA A 233 -2.41 13.93 11.56
C ALA A 233 -3.06 14.92 10.60
N LYS A 234 -3.99 14.43 9.79
CA LYS A 234 -4.89 15.24 8.99
C LYS A 234 -6.31 15.08 9.53
N CYS A 235 -6.96 16.20 9.84
CA CYS A 235 -8.35 16.17 10.24
C CYS A 235 -9.24 15.99 8.99
N GLU A 236 -10.14 15.02 8.98
CA GLU A 236 -11.09 14.83 7.87
C GLU A 236 -12.45 15.49 8.12
N ARG A 237 -12.85 15.59 9.39
CA ARG A 237 -14.10 16.20 9.82
C ARG A 237 -13.77 17.15 10.94
N ALA A 238 -14.47 18.30 10.99
CA ALA A 238 -14.32 19.26 12.07
C ALA A 238 -14.54 18.54 13.42
N THR A 239 -13.45 18.35 14.17
CA THR A 239 -13.50 17.82 15.53
C THR A 239 -13.89 18.93 16.49
N ARG A 240 -14.39 18.54 17.67
CA ARG A 240 -14.50 19.51 18.77
C ARG A 240 -13.12 20.14 19.03
N PRO A 241 -13.07 21.41 19.47
CA PRO A 241 -11.80 22.07 19.71
C PRO A 241 -10.96 21.24 20.68
N LEU A 242 -9.75 20.88 20.25
CA LEU A 242 -8.80 20.18 21.10
C LEU A 242 -8.12 21.21 21.99
N TYR A 243 -8.14 20.95 23.29
CA TYR A 243 -7.40 21.77 24.26
C TYR A 243 -5.98 21.22 24.30
N LEU A 244 -5.01 22.03 23.86
CA LEU A 244 -3.61 21.73 24.05
C LEU A 244 -3.26 22.04 25.50
N ASP A 245 -2.72 21.04 26.22
CA ASP A 245 -2.53 21.13 27.66
C ASP A 245 -1.70 22.37 28.04
N GLY A 246 -2.15 23.08 29.09
CA GLY A 246 -1.52 24.30 29.60
C GLY A 246 -1.86 25.63 28.90
N SER A 247 -2.62 25.64 27.80
CA SER A 247 -3.05 26.89 27.17
C SER A 247 -4.57 26.95 27.02
N ARG A 248 -5.18 28.10 27.32
CA ARG A 248 -6.58 28.42 26.93
C ARG A 248 -6.72 28.58 25.41
N GLN A 249 -5.82 28.00 24.61
CA GLN A 249 -5.85 28.05 23.16
C GLN A 249 -6.54 26.78 22.66
N SER A 250 -7.73 26.98 22.13
CA SER A 250 -8.46 25.96 21.40
C SER A 250 -8.00 25.99 19.94
N ALA A 251 -7.46 24.89 19.43
CA ALA A 251 -7.21 24.76 18.00
C ALA A 251 -8.45 24.14 17.34
N SER A 252 -9.08 24.87 16.41
CA SER A 252 -10.07 24.30 15.48
C SER A 252 -9.32 23.85 14.23
N PHE A 253 -9.23 22.54 14.01
CA PHE A 253 -8.62 22.00 12.81
C PHE A 253 -9.66 21.90 11.69
N ASP A 254 -9.42 22.57 10.58
CA ASP A 254 -10.18 22.38 9.34
C ASP A 254 -9.52 21.29 8.48
N SER A 255 -10.31 20.67 7.61
CA SER A 255 -9.98 19.63 6.63
C SER A 255 -8.78 19.93 5.71
N ARG A 256 -8.32 21.19 5.66
CA ARG A 256 -7.15 21.65 4.90
C ARG A 256 -5.85 21.74 5.71
N GLN A 257 -5.88 21.46 7.01
CA GLN A 257 -4.73 21.62 7.90
C GLN A 257 -4.17 20.28 8.35
N PHE A 258 -2.83 20.20 8.40
CA PHE A 258 -2.11 19.12 9.06
C PHE A 258 -1.71 19.58 10.47
N ALA A 259 -1.82 18.69 11.43
CA ALA A 259 -1.47 18.91 12.83
C ALA A 259 -0.39 17.92 13.24
N ILE A 260 0.54 18.35 14.10
CA ILE A 260 1.43 17.44 14.81
C ILE A 260 0.76 17.17 16.16
N LEU A 261 0.36 15.93 16.40
CA LEU A 261 -0.33 15.48 17.61
C LEU A 261 0.51 14.43 18.33
N THR A 262 0.38 14.30 19.63
CA THR A 262 0.85 13.11 20.36
C THR A 262 -0.23 12.02 20.34
N CYS A 263 0.16 10.75 20.32
CA CYS A 263 -0.78 9.63 20.37
C CYS A 263 -1.23 9.45 21.83
N LEU A 264 -2.38 10.04 22.21
CA LEU A 264 -2.99 9.87 23.54
C LEU A 264 -3.91 8.65 23.57
#